data_AF-A0A136NB95-F1
#
_entry.id   AF-A0A136NB95-F1
#
_cell.length_a   1.000
_cell.length_b   1.000
_cell.length_c   1.000
_cell.angle_alpha   90.00
_cell.angle_beta   90.00
_cell.angle_gamma   90.00
#
_symmetry.space_group_name_H-M   'P 1'
#
loop_
_entity.id
_entity.type
_entity.pdbx_description
1 polymer ?
#
loop_
_entity_poly.entity_id
_entity_poly.type
_entity_poly.pdbx_seq_one_letter_code
_entity_poly.pdbx_strand_id
1 'polypeptide(L)'
;MGFYKYLFILLIFFTSCIRTNTFEKNVAIPKFKWDEKNRIPYTFYISDTSSSYSMYFMIRHTDAYPFSNIWLNIETIFPIKDSSVSSKVEVPLADPEGKWLSRGSNGMNEVWEHKMLIASPLKFSKTGEYTIALSHIMRVNPLPEIMSVGIRLEKNVN
;
A
#
# COMPACT_ATOMS: atom_id res chain seq x y z
N MET A 1 -55.12 3.05 28.79
CA MET A 1 -54.53 1.70 28.97
C MET A 1 -54.10 1.21 27.59
N GLY A 2 -52.92 1.65 27.14
CA GLY A 2 -52.45 1.46 25.75
C GLY A 2 -51.34 0.41 25.71
N PHE A 3 -51.63 -0.71 25.07
CA PHE A 3 -50.78 -1.88 24.87
C PHE A 3 -49.65 -1.63 23.86
N TYR A 4 -48.68 -0.76 24.15
CA TYR A 4 -47.49 -0.56 23.30
C TYR A 4 -46.21 -1.22 23.86
N LYS A 5 -46.37 -2.15 24.80
CA LYS A 5 -45.29 -3.05 25.20
C LYS A 5 -45.27 -4.20 24.17
N TYR A 6 -44.08 -4.55 23.70
CA TYR A 6 -43.81 -5.71 22.83
C TYR A 6 -44.01 -5.49 21.32
N LEU A 7 -43.26 -4.54 20.74
CA LEU A 7 -42.80 -4.64 19.35
C LEU A 7 -41.27 -4.81 19.40
N PHE A 8 -40.81 -6.06 19.37
CA PHE A 8 -40.15 -6.65 18.20
C PHE A 8 -38.75 -6.03 18.00
N ILE A 9 -37.72 -6.52 18.69
CA ILE A 9 -36.89 -7.69 18.31
C ILE A 9 -35.51 -7.22 17.87
N LEU A 10 -34.55 -7.50 18.76
CA LEU A 10 -33.25 -8.08 18.47
C LEU A 10 -32.57 -7.59 17.19
N LEU A 11 -31.94 -6.42 17.29
CA LEU A 11 -30.88 -6.02 16.37
C LEU A 11 -29.64 -6.89 16.66
N ILE A 12 -29.58 -8.09 16.07
CA ILE A 12 -28.35 -8.88 16.05
C ILE A 12 -27.38 -8.14 15.15
N PHE A 13 -26.42 -7.46 15.76
CA PHE A 13 -25.23 -6.96 15.07
C PHE A 13 -24.43 -8.15 14.55
N PHE A 14 -24.62 -8.50 13.27
CA PHE A 14 -23.66 -9.34 12.56
C PHE A 14 -22.38 -8.53 12.32
N THR A 15 -21.51 -8.47 13.32
CA THR A 15 -20.13 -8.02 13.11
C THR A 15 -19.35 -9.21 12.54
N SER A 16 -19.46 -9.46 11.23
CA SER A 16 -18.49 -10.34 10.58
C SER A 16 -17.17 -9.56 10.47
N CYS A 17 -16.30 -9.72 11.45
CA CYS A 17 -14.89 -9.34 11.30
C CYS A 17 -14.26 -10.41 10.41
N ILE A 18 -14.37 -10.24 9.10
CA ILE A 18 -13.60 -11.05 8.14
C ILE A 18 -12.14 -10.75 8.47
N ARG A 19 -11.43 -11.73 9.04
CA ARG A 19 -9.97 -11.66 9.18
C ARG A 19 -9.39 -11.71 7.77
N THR A 20 -9.10 -10.56 7.20
CA THR A 20 -8.47 -10.48 5.89
C THR A 20 -6.99 -10.84 6.03
N ASN A 21 -6.52 -11.76 5.20
CA ASN A 21 -5.10 -12.15 5.10
C ASN A 21 -4.22 -11.06 4.43
N THR A 22 -4.68 -9.81 4.49
CA THR A 22 -4.13 -8.68 3.75
C THR A 22 -4.01 -7.47 4.66
N PHE A 23 -2.85 -6.85 4.67
CA PHE A 23 -2.66 -5.49 5.17
C PHE A 23 -2.63 -4.55 3.97
N GLU A 24 -3.36 -3.44 4.04
CA GLU A 24 -3.33 -2.41 3.00
C GLU A 24 -3.43 -1.04 3.65
N LYS A 25 -2.57 -0.11 3.24
CA LYS A 25 -2.63 1.28 3.70
C LYS A 25 -2.13 2.20 2.61
N ASN A 26 -2.93 3.23 2.32
CA ASN A 26 -2.61 4.31 1.39
C ASN A 26 -2.60 5.64 2.16
N VAL A 27 -1.67 6.51 1.80
CA VAL A 27 -1.48 7.85 2.38
C VAL A 27 -1.56 8.88 1.27
N ALA A 28 -2.41 9.88 1.46
CA ALA A 28 -2.52 11.00 0.53
C ALA A 28 -1.27 11.88 0.60
N ILE A 29 -0.80 12.35 -0.56
CA ILE A 29 0.33 13.25 -0.69
C ILE A 29 -0.19 14.70 -0.79
N PRO A 30 0.17 15.58 0.16
CA PRO A 30 -0.25 16.97 0.14
C PRO A 30 0.17 17.69 -1.15
N LYS A 31 -0.76 18.45 -1.75
CA LYS A 31 -0.52 19.27 -2.96
C LYS A 31 0.05 18.49 -4.16
N PHE A 32 -0.10 17.17 -4.16
CA PHE A 32 0.46 16.25 -5.14
C PHE A 32 1.97 16.37 -5.34
N LYS A 33 2.69 16.72 -4.28
CA LYS A 33 4.15 16.91 -4.29
C LYS A 33 4.76 16.02 -3.22
N TRP A 34 5.27 14.86 -3.62
CA TRP A 34 5.93 13.95 -2.70
C TRP A 34 7.38 14.41 -2.53
N ASP A 35 7.74 14.89 -1.34
CA ASP A 35 9.12 15.20 -1.00
C ASP A 35 9.88 13.92 -0.61
N GLU A 36 11.10 13.74 -1.09
CA GLU A 36 11.91 12.54 -0.81
C GLU A 36 12.20 12.36 0.70
N LYS A 37 12.23 13.48 1.45
CA LYS A 37 12.42 13.49 2.91
C LYS A 37 11.16 13.06 3.65
N ASN A 38 9.99 13.13 3.01
CA ASN A 38 8.74 12.61 3.55
C ASN A 38 8.69 11.08 3.37
N ARG A 39 9.43 10.39 4.24
CA ARG A 39 9.40 8.93 4.35
C ARG A 39 8.08 8.50 5.01
N ILE A 40 7.33 7.64 4.34
CA ILE A 40 6.01 7.23 4.81
C ILE A 40 6.12 5.85 5.48
N PRO A 41 5.89 5.75 6.80
CA PRO A 41 5.97 4.49 7.52
C PRO A 41 4.65 3.71 7.45
N TYR A 42 4.77 2.42 7.17
CA TYR A 42 3.69 1.45 7.19
C TYR A 42 4.01 0.36 8.20
N THR A 43 3.33 0.40 9.33
CA THR A 43 3.54 -0.53 10.44
C THR A 43 2.46 -1.61 10.44
N PHE A 44 2.88 -2.87 10.56
CA PHE A 44 1.99 -4.03 10.62
C PHE A 44 2.58 -5.13 11.48
N TYR A 45 1.71 -6.00 12.02
CA TYR A 45 2.12 -7.10 12.88
C TYR A 45 2.12 -8.43 12.12
N ILE A 46 3.22 -9.18 12.21
CA ILE A 46 3.34 -10.52 11.66
C ILE A 46 3.19 -11.54 12.78
N SER A 47 2.16 -12.39 12.68
CA SER A 47 1.93 -13.50 13.61
C SER A 47 2.33 -14.88 13.04
N ASP A 48 2.63 -14.97 11.74
CA ASP A 48 2.95 -16.22 11.05
C ASP A 48 4.21 -16.04 10.19
N THR A 49 5.27 -16.75 10.54
CA THR A 49 6.56 -16.76 9.82
C THR A 49 6.73 -17.95 8.89
N SER A 50 5.79 -18.90 8.90
CA SER A 50 5.84 -20.10 8.06
C SER A 50 5.35 -19.82 6.63
N SER A 51 4.40 -18.90 6.51
CA SER A 51 3.81 -18.51 5.23
C SER A 51 4.68 -17.55 4.44
N SER A 52 4.49 -17.55 3.12
CA SER A 52 5.05 -16.51 2.25
C SER A 52 4.03 -15.41 1.99
N TYR A 53 4.52 -14.24 1.63
CA TYR A 53 3.74 -13.03 1.40
C TYR A 53 4.12 -12.41 0.05
N SER A 54 3.22 -11.61 -0.49
CA SER A 54 3.47 -10.73 -1.64
C SER A 54 3.28 -9.29 -1.21
N MET A 55 4.27 -8.45 -1.48
CA MET A 55 4.21 -7.01 -1.23
C MET A 55 3.99 -6.26 -2.53
N TYR A 56 3.02 -5.37 -2.52
CA TYR A 56 2.68 -4.48 -3.62
C TYR A 56 2.91 -3.03 -3.21
N PHE A 57 3.49 -2.26 -4.11
CA PHE A 57 3.45 -0.81 -4.09
C PHE A 57 2.15 -0.34 -4.72
N MET A 58 1.46 0.57 -4.04
CA MET A 58 0.27 1.23 -4.54
C MET A 58 0.58 2.69 -4.79
N ILE A 59 0.20 3.21 -5.96
CA ILE A 59 0.36 4.62 -6.29
C ILE A 59 -0.85 5.10 -7.08
N ARG A 60 -1.30 6.32 -6.74
CA ARG A 60 -2.22 7.09 -7.56
C ARG A 60 -1.53 8.36 -8.00
N HIS A 61 -1.59 8.66 -9.29
CA HIS A 61 -1.03 9.87 -9.86
C HIS A 61 -1.98 10.45 -10.91
N THR A 62 -1.79 11.72 -11.25
CA THR A 62 -2.52 12.35 -12.36
C THR A 62 -1.87 11.96 -13.69
N ASP A 63 -2.56 12.16 -14.81
CA ASP A 63 -2.05 11.94 -16.15
C ASP A 63 -0.85 12.85 -16.50
N ALA A 64 -0.68 13.96 -15.76
CA ALA A 64 0.45 14.88 -15.93
C ALA A 64 1.75 14.38 -15.27
N TYR A 65 1.76 13.20 -14.63
CA TYR A 65 2.98 12.60 -14.09
C TYR A 65 4.01 12.38 -15.21
N PRO A 66 5.21 12.98 -15.14
CA PRO A 66 6.06 13.13 -16.32
C PRO A 66 7.01 11.94 -16.57
N PHE A 67 6.88 10.83 -15.83
CA PHE A 67 7.79 9.69 -15.91
C PHE A 67 7.02 8.39 -16.17
N SER A 68 7.63 7.47 -16.92
CA SER A 68 7.08 6.12 -17.15
C SER A 68 7.36 5.15 -15.99
N ASN A 69 8.11 5.57 -14.98
CA ASN A 69 8.55 4.77 -13.85
C ASN A 69 8.67 5.60 -12.57
N ILE A 70 8.91 4.91 -11.46
CA ILE A 70 9.32 5.51 -10.20
C ILE A 70 10.38 4.63 -9.53
N TRP A 71 11.44 5.26 -9.03
CA TRP A 71 12.44 4.60 -8.20
C TRP A 71 12.10 4.80 -6.74
N LEU A 72 12.04 3.70 -6.00
CA LEU A 72 11.70 3.65 -4.59
C LEU A 72 12.90 3.18 -3.77
N ASN A 73 13.02 3.73 -2.57
CA ASN A 73 13.80 3.14 -1.49
C ASN A 73 12.82 2.56 -0.45
N ILE A 74 12.96 1.27 -0.17
CA ILE A 74 12.13 0.51 0.76
C ILE A 74 13.02 0.15 1.94
N GLU A 75 12.80 0.79 3.09
CA GLU A 75 13.47 0.47 4.33
C GLU A 75 12.57 -0.43 5.19
N THR A 76 13.07 -1.61 5.54
CA THR A 76 12.38 -2.57 6.42
C THR A 76 13.00 -2.55 7.80
N ILE A 77 12.23 -2.19 8.81
CA ILE A 77 12.60 -2.18 10.23
C ILE A 77 12.00 -3.43 10.88
N PHE A 78 12.83 -4.23 11.55
CA PHE A 78 12.46 -5.53 12.10
C PHE A 78 11.88 -5.42 13.54
N PRO A 79 11.14 -6.44 14.04
CA PRO A 79 10.48 -6.46 15.36
C PRO A 79 11.34 -6.30 16.63
N ILE A 80 12.64 -6.04 16.48
CA ILE A 80 13.57 -5.72 17.57
C ILE A 80 14.45 -4.62 16.97
N LYS A 81 14.32 -3.39 17.50
CA LYS A 81 14.67 -2.08 16.88
C LYS A 81 16.14 -1.86 16.47
N ASP A 82 16.98 -2.89 16.45
CA ASP A 82 18.42 -2.76 16.22
C ASP A 82 18.88 -3.11 14.80
N SER A 83 17.95 -3.43 13.89
CA SER A 83 18.28 -3.59 12.48
C SER A 83 17.21 -3.05 11.54
N SER A 84 17.68 -2.41 10.47
CA SER A 84 16.91 -2.13 9.27
C SER A 84 17.69 -2.57 8.03
N VAL A 85 16.97 -2.90 6.96
CA VAL A 85 17.55 -3.22 5.66
C VAL A 85 16.85 -2.37 4.62
N SER A 86 17.63 -1.74 3.74
CA SER A 86 17.09 -0.95 2.63
C SER A 86 17.28 -1.68 1.30
N SER A 87 16.28 -1.62 0.44
CA SER A 87 16.36 -2.05 -0.95
C SER A 87 15.87 -0.93 -1.87
N LYS A 88 16.41 -0.91 -3.10
CA LYS A 88 15.99 0.01 -4.14
C LYS A 88 15.26 -0.76 -5.21
N VAL A 89 14.11 -0.26 -5.65
CA VAL A 89 13.28 -0.92 -6.66
C VAL A 89 12.85 0.13 -7.68
N GLU A 90 13.03 -0.20 -8.95
CA GLU A 90 12.40 0.51 -10.05
C GLU A 90 11.03 -0.10 -10.30
N VAL A 91 10.01 0.74 -10.36
CA VAL A 91 8.64 0.33 -10.65
C VAL A 91 8.21 0.97 -11.97
N PRO A 92 8.03 0.19 -13.05
CA PRO A 92 7.44 0.70 -14.27
C PRO A 92 5.96 1.03 -14.04
N LEU A 93 5.55 2.22 -14.43
CA LEU A 93 4.16 2.71 -14.38
C LEU A 93 3.52 2.78 -15.77
N ALA A 94 4.31 2.87 -16.84
CA ALA A 94 3.86 2.82 -18.22
C ALA A 94 4.67 1.78 -19.05
N ASP A 95 4.10 1.34 -20.16
CA ASP A 95 4.81 0.55 -21.18
C ASP A 95 5.72 1.44 -22.06
N PRO A 96 6.56 0.86 -22.93
CA PRO A 96 7.44 1.62 -23.83
C PRO A 96 6.71 2.58 -24.77
N GLU A 97 5.44 2.31 -25.07
CA GLU A 97 4.56 3.14 -25.89
C GLU A 97 3.94 4.31 -25.09
N GLY A 98 4.19 4.39 -23.78
CA GLY A 98 3.72 5.44 -22.88
C GLY A 98 2.33 5.19 -22.30
N LYS A 99 1.75 4.00 -22.48
CA LYS A 99 0.45 3.65 -21.92
C LYS A 99 0.62 3.16 -20.49
N TRP A 100 -0.16 3.75 -19.57
CA TRP A 100 -0.12 3.42 -18.15
C TRP A 100 -0.54 1.97 -17.86
N LEU A 101 0.30 1.27 -17.08
CA LEU A 101 0.13 -0.08 -16.55
C LEU A 101 -0.80 -0.11 -15.33
N SER A 102 -2.02 0.43 -15.46
CA SER A 102 -2.99 0.55 -14.36
C SER A 102 -3.94 -0.65 -14.27
N ARG A 103 -4.54 -0.89 -13.08
CA ARG A 103 -5.65 -1.86 -12.91
C ARG A 103 -6.96 -1.09 -12.77
N GLY A 104 -7.65 -0.81 -13.88
CA GLY A 104 -8.95 -0.14 -13.83
C GLY A 104 -9.29 0.51 -15.17
N SER A 105 -10.58 0.76 -15.42
CA SER A 105 -11.11 1.32 -16.66
C SER A 105 -10.30 2.54 -17.12
N ASN A 106 -9.98 2.58 -18.42
CA ASN A 106 -9.63 3.76 -19.23
C ASN A 106 -9.80 5.05 -18.42
N GLY A 107 -8.69 5.58 -17.87
CA GLY A 107 -8.65 6.60 -16.82
C GLY A 107 -9.89 7.47 -16.78
N MET A 108 -10.85 7.13 -15.91
CA MET A 108 -11.97 8.03 -15.65
C MET A 108 -11.38 9.23 -14.92
N ASN A 109 -11.23 10.35 -15.65
CA ASN A 109 -10.88 11.66 -15.12
C ASN A 109 -9.38 11.87 -14.78
N GLU A 110 -8.47 11.62 -15.73
CA GLU A 110 -7.05 12.07 -15.63
C GLU A 110 -6.27 11.48 -14.43
N VAL A 111 -6.76 10.42 -13.80
CA VAL A 111 -6.13 9.79 -12.62
C VAL A 111 -5.87 8.32 -12.90
N TRP A 112 -4.67 7.88 -12.56
CA TRP A 112 -4.18 6.52 -12.75
C TRP A 112 -3.90 5.86 -11.40
N GLU A 113 -4.31 4.60 -11.26
CA GLU A 113 -4.08 3.79 -10.07
C GLU A 113 -3.32 2.51 -10.41
N HIS A 114 -2.21 2.30 -9.72
CA HIS A 114 -1.32 1.17 -9.94
C HIS A 114 -1.23 0.31 -8.69
N LYS A 115 -1.25 -1.01 -8.90
CA LYS A 115 -0.91 -2.02 -7.90
C LYS A 115 0.24 -2.87 -8.44
N MET A 116 1.46 -2.52 -8.05
CA MET A 116 2.70 -3.06 -8.60
C MET A 116 3.34 -4.05 -7.65
N LEU A 117 3.61 -5.27 -8.09
CA LEU A 117 4.30 -6.26 -7.27
C LEU A 117 5.78 -5.85 -7.12
N ILE A 118 6.24 -5.65 -5.87
CA ILE A 118 7.61 -5.19 -5.59
C ILE A 118 8.45 -6.23 -4.85
N ALA A 119 7.82 -7.20 -4.18
CA ALA A 119 8.51 -8.35 -3.59
C ALA A 119 7.58 -9.57 -3.49
N SER A 120 8.00 -10.70 -4.08
CA SER A 120 7.39 -12.01 -3.87
C SER A 120 8.33 -13.14 -4.32
N PRO A 121 8.39 -14.27 -3.60
CA PRO A 121 7.81 -14.50 -2.28
C PRO A 121 8.63 -13.78 -1.19
N LEU A 122 7.95 -13.11 -0.26
CA LEU A 122 8.52 -12.51 0.94
C LEU A 122 8.29 -13.46 2.13
N LYS A 123 9.32 -13.74 2.93
CA LYS A 123 9.18 -14.47 4.20
C LYS A 123 9.66 -13.61 5.36
N PHE A 124 8.85 -13.55 6.40
CA PHE A 124 9.24 -12.88 7.64
C PHE A 124 9.94 -13.87 8.56
N SER A 125 11.12 -13.48 9.07
CA SER A 125 11.96 -14.34 9.92
C SER A 125 11.54 -14.36 11.39
N LYS A 126 10.74 -13.38 11.83
CA LYS A 126 10.31 -13.24 13.22
C LYS A 126 8.83 -12.84 13.26
N THR A 127 8.16 -13.21 14.33
CA THR A 127 6.87 -12.60 14.66
C THR A 127 7.10 -11.23 15.29
N GLY A 128 6.10 -10.35 15.20
CA GLY A 128 6.14 -9.03 15.82
C GLY A 128 5.85 -7.90 14.84
N GLU A 129 6.10 -6.68 15.30
CA GLU A 129 5.83 -5.45 14.56
C GLU A 129 6.95 -5.13 13.55
N TYR A 130 6.59 -5.10 12.27
CA TYR A 130 7.46 -4.62 11.20
C TYR A 130 7.04 -3.22 10.79
N THR A 131 8.01 -2.38 10.39
CA THR A 131 7.72 -1.10 9.73
C THR A 131 8.42 -1.05 8.38
N ILE A 132 7.65 -0.79 7.33
CA ILE A 132 8.17 -0.46 6.00
C ILE A 132 8.13 1.05 5.84
N ALA A 133 9.29 1.69 5.74
CA ALA A 133 9.39 3.10 5.41
C ALA A 133 9.68 3.26 3.92
N LEU A 134 8.76 3.93 3.22
CA LEU A 134 8.83 4.14 1.78
C LEU A 134 9.21 5.59 1.45
N SER A 135 10.16 5.76 0.54
CA SER A 135 10.47 7.05 -0.10
C SER A 135 10.77 6.87 -1.57
N HIS A 136 10.61 7.91 -2.38
CA HIS A 136 11.16 7.91 -3.74
C HIS A 136 12.64 8.31 -3.71
N ILE A 137 13.37 7.92 -4.76
CA ILE A 137 14.77 8.33 -5.03
C ILE A 137 14.92 8.87 -6.47
N MET A 138 13.84 9.43 -7.00
CA MET A 138 13.81 10.14 -8.27
C MET A 138 14.69 11.40 -8.23
N ARG A 139 15.23 11.81 -9.39
CA ARG A 139 16.06 13.02 -9.50
C ARG A 139 15.27 14.32 -9.27
N VAL A 140 13.96 14.32 -9.53
CA VAL A 140 13.07 15.46 -9.29
C VAL A 140 12.49 15.37 -7.89
N ASN A 141 12.68 16.43 -7.10
CA ASN A 141 12.20 16.55 -5.74
C ASN A 141 11.67 17.99 -5.48
N PRO A 142 10.42 18.16 -5.01
CA PRO A 142 9.42 17.12 -4.78
C PRO A 142 8.93 16.50 -6.10
N LEU A 143 8.65 15.19 -6.06
CA LEU A 143 8.08 14.45 -7.17
C LEU A 143 6.62 14.91 -7.38
N PRO A 144 6.29 15.51 -8.54
CA PRO A 144 4.97 16.11 -8.77
C PRO A 144 3.93 15.04 -9.13
N GLU A 145 2.66 15.46 -9.15
CA GLU A 145 1.51 14.69 -9.63
C GLU A 145 1.21 13.38 -8.89
N ILE A 146 1.87 13.12 -7.76
CA ILE A 146 1.58 11.96 -6.93
C ILE A 146 0.43 12.29 -5.97
N MET A 147 -0.72 11.63 -6.11
CA MET A 147 -1.89 11.86 -5.28
C MET A 147 -1.86 11.06 -3.98
N SER A 148 -1.45 9.80 -4.06
CA SER A 148 -1.33 8.93 -2.89
C SER A 148 -0.35 7.80 -3.16
N VAL A 149 0.26 7.31 -2.10
CA VAL A 149 1.12 6.13 -2.14
C VAL A 149 0.77 5.20 -1.00
N GLY A 150 1.03 3.92 -1.18
CA GLY A 150 0.66 2.90 -0.23
C GLY A 150 1.44 1.62 -0.40
N ILE A 151 1.22 0.73 0.54
CA ILE A 151 1.63 -0.67 0.40
C ILE A 151 0.45 -1.59 0.66
N ARG A 152 0.49 -2.73 0.00
CA ARG A 152 -0.39 -3.87 0.29
C ARG A 152 0.46 -5.10 0.49
N LEU A 153 0.24 -5.80 1.59
CA LEU A 153 0.89 -7.05 1.94
C LEU A 153 -0.17 -8.14 1.96
N GLU A 154 -0.04 -9.13 1.09
CA GLU A 154 -0.96 -10.27 1.00
C GLU A 154 -0.24 -11.53 1.45
N LYS A 155 -0.86 -12.31 2.34
CA LYS A 155 -0.40 -13.66 2.64
C LYS A 155 -0.71 -14.56 1.44
N ASN A 156 0.30 -15.22 0.90
CA ASN A 156 0.11 -16.20 -0.17
C ASN A 156 -0.56 -17.42 0.43
N VAL A 157 -1.76 -17.76 -0.05
CA VAL A 157 -2.47 -18.98 0.31
C VAL A 157 -1.99 -20.05 -0.66
N ASN A 158 -1.34 -21.09 -0.12
CA ASN A 158 -1.10 -22.33 -0.87
C ASN A 158 -2.40 -23.13 -0.98
#